data_AF-A0A545VIR6-F1
#
_entry.id   AF-A0A545VIR6-F1
#
_cell.length_a   1.000
_cell.length_b   1.000
_cell.length_c   1.000
_cell.angle_alpha   90.00
_cell.angle_beta   90.00
_cell.angle_gamma   90.00
#
_symmetry.space_group_name_H-M   'P 1'
#
loop_
_entity.id
_entity.type
_entity.pdbx_description
1 polymer ?
#
loop_
_entity_poly.entity_id
_entity_poly.type
_entity_poly.pdbx_seq_one_letter_code
_entity_poly.pdbx_strand_id
1 'polypeptide(L)'
;MASPSSISDQESVSNVQYRKRRNTYDTTQDSPPTKRIKSTSAARIASNFPPQFWDNLSKVWLTPRALREKDRRNGAQPSVATAPTPITLTPTTLARFARRGGPDLRHLRGYPEPKHTVRMSSDRASASSSRRTQSTKATSVTSKAKRSSAYDKDFEQNLIDHNIYPKGYEYPDNDSIPEPSNMDAIVEALAAPRASLSPSQFPRSRFKTFALANDRVISEGKVMSGILPTICGSADIPNEGNLAFTNLDSITDGTTVDAVPDLYDGSLPKDVNKRVRQELNKTIIPTSHGRAPLAPNFFIEAKAPRGGADVAKRQACLDGAIGARAMHSLQNYGEDAPVYDGNAHAFSSTYHAGTGTLQFGVRSAVIVPLAAAVDAAFTAMITIIDFVADTTVASAAAVPVVSTIAIVAVVTVMS
;
A
#
# COMPACT_ATOMS: atom_id res chain seq x y z
N MET A 1 -22.43 13.11 75.98
CA MET A 1 -23.68 12.42 75.56
C MET A 1 -24.44 13.33 74.61
N ALA A 2 -25.09 12.72 73.62
CA ALA A 2 -26.00 13.27 72.61
C ALA A 2 -25.41 13.97 71.37
N SER A 3 -25.39 13.21 70.28
CA SER A 3 -25.56 13.66 68.88
C SER A 3 -27.09 13.56 68.52
N PRO A 4 -27.54 13.70 67.25
CA PRO A 4 -27.66 14.90 66.42
C PRO A 4 -29.05 15.00 65.72
N SER A 5 -29.36 16.11 65.04
CA SER A 5 -30.29 16.26 63.88
C SER A 5 -30.46 17.77 63.62
N SER A 6 -30.84 18.35 62.49
CA SER A 6 -31.01 18.05 61.06
C SER A 6 -31.67 19.33 60.51
N ILE A 7 -31.26 19.88 59.36
CA ILE A 7 -32.11 20.47 58.30
C ILE A 7 -31.23 21.10 57.21
N SER A 8 -31.72 20.87 55.99
CA SER A 8 -31.26 21.22 54.65
C SER A 8 -31.24 22.72 54.35
N ASP A 9 -30.44 23.12 53.35
CA ASP A 9 -30.96 23.83 52.17
C ASP A 9 -30.00 23.82 50.97
N GLN A 10 -30.63 23.97 49.80
CA GLN A 10 -30.12 23.83 48.44
C GLN A 10 -29.06 24.88 48.06
N GLU A 11 -28.14 24.54 47.14
CA GLU A 11 -27.44 25.53 46.33
C GLU A 11 -27.29 25.09 44.87
N SER A 12 -27.27 26.11 44.01
CA SER A 12 -27.57 26.10 42.58
C SER A 12 -26.35 26.37 41.70
N VAL A 13 -26.45 25.90 40.46
CA VAL A 13 -25.66 26.16 39.24
C VAL A 13 -24.71 27.38 39.20
N SER A 14 -23.48 27.16 38.70
CA SER A 14 -22.90 28.06 37.67
C SER A 14 -21.77 27.41 36.84
N ASN A 15 -21.91 27.57 35.53
CA ASN A 15 -20.94 27.26 34.47
C ASN A 15 -19.72 28.19 34.56
N VAL A 16 -18.50 27.64 34.51
CA VAL A 16 -17.28 28.44 34.34
C VAL A 16 -16.64 28.16 32.98
N GLN A 17 -16.88 29.09 32.06
CA GLN A 17 -16.18 29.26 30.79
C GLN A 17 -14.73 29.70 31.05
N TYR A 18 -13.75 28.96 30.54
CA TYR A 18 -12.34 29.39 30.58
C TYR A 18 -12.09 30.52 29.57
N ARG A 19 -11.82 31.71 30.13
CA ARG A 19 -11.48 32.96 29.45
C ARG A 19 -10.15 32.87 28.68
N LYS A 20 -10.23 33.24 27.41
CA LYS A 20 -9.14 33.52 26.47
C LYS A 20 -8.43 34.83 26.88
N ARG A 21 -7.13 34.80 27.20
CA ARG A 21 -6.32 36.02 27.44
C ARG A 21 -6.02 36.71 26.09
N ARG A 22 -6.37 38.00 26.00
CA ARG A 22 -5.91 38.95 24.97
C ARG A 22 -4.54 39.49 25.39
N ASN A 23 -3.62 39.64 24.43
CA ASN A 23 -2.42 40.45 24.59
C ASN A 23 -2.46 41.54 23.52
N THR A 24 -2.33 42.80 23.95
CA THR A 24 -2.50 44.03 23.17
C THR A 24 -1.16 44.74 23.05
N TYR A 25 -0.65 44.87 21.83
CA TYR A 25 0.15 46.03 21.39
C TYR A 25 -0.41 46.47 20.03
N ASP A 26 -0.59 47.77 19.90
CA ASP A 26 -1.50 48.43 18.98
C ASP A 26 -0.77 49.03 17.76
N THR A 27 -1.44 48.92 16.62
CA THR A 27 -1.46 49.77 15.41
C THR A 27 -0.15 50.16 14.69
N THR A 28 0.01 49.59 13.48
CA THR A 28 0.05 50.39 12.23
C THR A 28 -0.53 49.56 11.08
N GLN A 29 -1.38 50.22 10.30
CA GLN A 29 -2.15 49.74 9.16
C GLN A 29 -1.25 49.18 8.05
N ASP A 30 -1.47 47.92 7.64
CA ASP A 30 -1.55 47.60 6.21
C ASP A 30 -2.24 46.24 6.00
N SER A 31 -3.19 46.23 5.07
CA SER A 31 -3.87 45.13 4.36
C SER A 31 -3.61 43.66 4.80
N PRO A 32 -4.65 42.84 5.06
CA PRO A 32 -4.45 41.41 5.32
C PRO A 32 -3.87 40.72 4.07
N PRO A 33 -2.84 39.85 4.20
CA PRO A 33 -2.23 39.22 3.05
C PRO A 33 -3.24 38.31 2.37
N THR A 34 -3.55 38.63 1.12
CA THR A 34 -4.37 37.83 0.22
C THR A 34 -3.86 36.39 0.29
N LYS A 35 -4.72 35.47 0.76
CA LYS A 35 -4.45 34.04 0.73
C LYS A 35 -3.99 33.71 -0.69
N ARG A 36 -2.70 33.44 -0.86
CA ARG A 36 -2.13 33.00 -2.12
C ARG A 36 -2.82 31.69 -2.47
N ILE A 37 -3.83 31.78 -3.33
CA ILE A 37 -4.44 30.64 -3.98
C ILE A 37 -3.29 29.98 -4.73
N LYS A 38 -2.68 28.95 -4.12
CA LYS A 38 -1.78 28.06 -4.82
C LYS A 38 -2.55 27.58 -6.03
N SER A 39 -2.03 27.90 -7.22
CA SER A 39 -2.69 27.52 -8.48
C SER A 39 -2.99 26.03 -8.43
N THR A 40 -4.27 25.72 -8.57
CA THR A 40 -4.82 24.37 -8.52
C THR A 40 -4.39 23.53 -9.73
N SER A 41 -3.52 24.05 -10.61
CA SER A 41 -2.93 23.30 -11.72
C SER A 41 -1.74 22.43 -11.29
N ALA A 42 -0.87 22.92 -10.41
CA ALA A 42 0.29 22.13 -9.92
C ALA A 42 -0.13 21.03 -8.93
N ALA A 43 -1.21 21.25 -8.17
CA ALA A 43 -1.77 20.25 -7.26
C ALA A 43 -2.64 19.18 -7.95
N ARG A 44 -2.91 19.31 -9.27
CA ARG A 44 -3.74 18.38 -10.06
C ARG A 44 -2.95 17.26 -10.75
N ILE A 45 -1.61 17.32 -10.76
CA ILE A 45 -0.78 16.17 -11.06
C ILE A 45 -0.74 15.35 -9.77
N ALA A 46 -1.66 14.40 -9.64
CA ALA A 46 -1.61 13.41 -8.58
C ALA A 46 -0.19 12.85 -8.53
N SER A 47 0.44 12.88 -7.35
CA SER A 47 1.79 12.38 -7.08
C SER A 47 1.93 10.95 -7.61
N ASN A 48 2.35 10.81 -8.86
CA ASN A 48 2.61 9.52 -9.49
C ASN A 48 4.00 9.04 -9.06
N PHE A 49 4.25 7.74 -9.19
CA PHE A 49 5.61 7.24 -9.03
C PHE A 49 6.52 7.82 -10.12
N PRO A 50 7.83 8.00 -9.84
CA PRO A 50 8.79 8.52 -10.82
C PRO A 50 8.87 7.61 -12.05
N PRO A 51 9.32 8.11 -13.22
CA PRO A 51 9.43 7.29 -14.44
C PRO A 51 10.24 6.01 -14.23
N GLN A 52 11.33 6.08 -13.44
CA GLN A 52 12.19 4.95 -13.07
C GLN A 52 11.42 3.78 -12.46
N PHE A 53 10.40 4.05 -11.63
CA PHE A 53 9.53 3.00 -11.09
C PHE A 53 8.92 2.17 -12.23
N TRP A 54 8.36 2.84 -13.23
CA TRP A 54 7.65 2.20 -14.34
C TRP A 54 8.59 1.52 -15.34
N ASP A 55 9.79 2.05 -15.51
CA ASP A 55 10.80 1.48 -16.41
C ASP A 55 11.41 0.18 -15.85
N ASN A 56 11.42 0.02 -14.51
CA ASN A 56 11.96 -1.15 -13.83
C ASN A 56 10.93 -2.27 -13.60
N LEU A 57 9.63 -2.03 -13.85
CA LEU A 57 8.61 -3.06 -13.64
C LEU A 57 8.70 -4.17 -14.69
N SER A 58 8.75 -5.42 -14.24
CA SER A 58 8.68 -6.59 -15.14
C SER A 58 7.31 -6.72 -15.82
N LYS A 59 6.26 -6.23 -15.18
CA LYS A 59 4.89 -6.22 -15.70
C LYS A 59 4.14 -4.97 -15.26
N VAL A 60 3.49 -4.30 -16.21
CA VAL A 60 2.62 -3.16 -15.91
C VAL A 60 1.16 -3.57 -16.00
N TRP A 61 0.43 -3.38 -14.91
CA TRP A 61 -1.00 -3.59 -14.80
C TRP A 61 -1.77 -2.33 -15.23
N LEU A 62 -3.01 -2.50 -15.67
CA LEU A 62 -3.85 -1.40 -16.12
C LEU A 62 -4.45 -0.61 -14.92
N THR A 63 -3.61 0.01 -14.10
CA THR A 63 -4.03 0.79 -12.92
C THR A 63 -4.26 2.27 -13.28
N PRO A 64 -4.99 3.03 -12.44
CA PRO A 64 -5.12 4.48 -12.62
C PRO A 64 -3.76 5.22 -12.63
N ARG A 65 -2.73 4.70 -11.94
CA ARG A 65 -1.38 5.26 -11.92
C ARG A 65 -0.62 4.97 -13.21
N ALA A 66 -0.74 3.74 -13.73
CA ALA A 66 -0.16 3.35 -15.01
C ALA A 66 -0.75 4.17 -16.17
N LEU A 67 -2.07 4.39 -16.16
CA LEU A 67 -2.73 5.23 -17.17
C LEU A 67 -2.23 6.68 -17.11
N ARG A 68 -2.07 7.25 -15.91
CA ARG A 68 -1.48 8.59 -15.74
C ARG A 68 -0.04 8.66 -16.25
N GLU A 69 0.76 7.64 -16.01
CA GLU A 69 2.12 7.59 -16.54
C GLU A 69 2.12 7.50 -18.06
N LYS A 70 1.26 6.66 -18.64
CA LYS A 70 1.10 6.54 -20.09
C LYS A 70 0.70 7.88 -20.71
N ASP A 71 -0.28 8.57 -20.14
CA ASP A 71 -0.72 9.89 -20.59
C ASP A 71 0.40 10.92 -20.46
N ARG A 72 1.20 10.88 -19.39
CA ARG A 72 2.39 11.73 -19.21
C ARG A 72 3.42 11.48 -20.31
N ARG A 73 3.74 10.22 -20.62
CA ARG A 73 4.69 9.86 -21.70
C ARG A 73 4.16 10.29 -23.07
N ASN A 74 2.88 10.10 -23.35
CA ASN A 74 2.25 10.54 -24.60
C ASN A 74 2.22 12.06 -24.73
N GLY A 75 2.03 12.80 -23.64
CA GLY A 75 2.08 14.26 -23.64
C GLY A 75 3.51 14.84 -23.69
N ALA A 76 4.50 14.06 -23.25
CA ALA A 76 5.93 14.43 -23.29
C ALA A 76 6.60 14.05 -24.61
N GLN A 77 6.02 13.12 -25.38
CA GLN A 77 6.36 12.98 -26.79
C GLN A 77 6.11 14.34 -27.44
N PRO A 78 7.11 14.94 -28.13
CA PRO A 78 6.82 16.03 -29.03
C PRO A 78 5.65 15.57 -29.87
N SER A 79 4.64 16.41 -30.08
CA SER A 79 3.86 16.17 -31.28
C SER A 79 4.93 16.09 -32.36
N VAL A 80 5.05 14.93 -33.00
CA VAL A 80 5.43 14.96 -34.39
C VAL A 80 4.28 15.76 -34.97
N ALA A 81 4.40 17.10 -34.92
CA ALA A 81 4.08 17.91 -36.04
C ALA A 81 4.83 17.17 -37.13
N THR A 82 4.11 16.25 -37.77
CA THR A 82 4.27 15.99 -39.15
C THR A 82 4.27 17.40 -39.69
N ALA A 83 5.46 18.00 -39.85
CA ALA A 83 5.66 19.06 -40.80
C ALA A 83 4.88 18.53 -41.98
N PRO A 84 3.82 19.22 -42.43
CA PRO A 84 3.04 18.69 -43.52
C PRO A 84 4.08 18.42 -44.57
N THR A 85 4.36 17.14 -44.83
CA THR A 85 4.93 16.75 -46.10
C THR A 85 4.00 17.51 -47.04
N PRO A 86 4.52 18.40 -47.89
CA PRO A 86 3.70 18.96 -48.92
C PRO A 86 3.40 17.77 -49.83
N ILE A 87 2.47 16.92 -49.41
CA ILE A 87 1.63 16.23 -50.35
C ILE A 87 0.93 17.41 -50.99
N THR A 88 1.39 17.73 -52.18
CA THR A 88 0.76 18.64 -53.12
C THR A 88 -0.59 18.05 -53.54
N LEU A 89 -1.42 17.62 -52.59
CA LEU A 89 -2.86 17.52 -52.77
C LEU A 89 -3.35 18.94 -52.77
N THR A 90 -3.26 19.54 -53.96
CA THR A 90 -3.94 20.78 -54.31
C THR A 90 -5.30 20.82 -53.59
N PRO A 91 -5.67 21.91 -52.87
CA PRO A 91 -6.93 22.03 -52.12
C PRO A 91 -8.18 21.66 -52.93
N THR A 92 -8.04 21.74 -54.25
CA THR A 92 -8.98 21.30 -55.26
C THR A 92 -9.35 19.80 -55.20
N THR A 93 -8.49 18.92 -54.67
CA THR A 93 -8.73 17.47 -54.58
C THR A 93 -9.60 17.07 -53.40
N LEU A 94 -9.38 17.61 -52.21
CA LEU A 94 -10.22 17.34 -51.03
C LEU A 94 -11.63 17.93 -51.18
N ALA A 95 -11.72 19.16 -51.70
CA ALA A 95 -13.01 19.80 -52.00
C ALA A 95 -13.75 19.09 -53.15
N ARG A 96 -13.05 18.55 -54.16
CA ARG A 96 -13.68 17.68 -55.18
C ARG A 96 -14.14 16.35 -54.61
N PHE A 97 -13.37 15.76 -53.69
CA PHE A 97 -13.70 14.49 -53.04
C PHE A 97 -14.96 14.58 -52.16
N ALA A 98 -15.14 15.70 -51.43
CA ALA A 98 -16.29 15.92 -50.56
C ALA A 98 -17.55 16.45 -51.28
N ARG A 99 -17.42 16.97 -52.51
CA ARG A 99 -18.53 17.62 -53.26
C ARG A 99 -19.71 16.71 -53.60
N ARG A 100 -19.56 15.38 -53.52
CA ARG A 100 -20.64 14.42 -53.76
C ARG A 100 -20.96 13.53 -52.54
N GLY A 101 -20.69 14.00 -51.33
CA GLY A 101 -21.03 13.28 -50.10
C GLY A 101 -19.96 12.29 -49.60
N GLY A 102 -18.76 12.30 -50.19
CA GLY A 102 -17.68 11.39 -49.83
C GLY A 102 -17.91 9.96 -50.34
N PRO A 103 -16.97 9.03 -50.07
CA PRO A 103 -17.05 7.65 -50.52
C PRO A 103 -18.27 6.93 -49.92
N ASP A 104 -18.92 6.11 -50.74
CA ASP A 104 -20.15 5.43 -50.37
C ASP A 104 -19.90 4.34 -49.33
N LEU A 105 -20.39 4.57 -48.11
CA LEU A 105 -20.29 3.64 -46.98
C LEU A 105 -21.51 2.71 -46.88
N ARG A 106 -22.39 2.66 -47.89
CA ARG A 106 -23.54 1.74 -47.91
C ARG A 106 -23.12 0.27 -47.79
N HIS A 107 -21.91 -0.08 -48.20
CA HIS A 107 -21.37 -1.45 -48.09
C HIS A 107 -21.07 -1.87 -46.63
N LEU A 108 -20.99 -0.89 -45.70
CA LEU A 108 -20.83 -1.14 -44.27
C LEU A 108 -22.17 -1.20 -43.53
N ARG A 109 -23.27 -0.74 -44.16
CA ARG A 109 -24.63 -0.91 -43.64
C ARG A 109 -25.15 -2.28 -44.07
N GLY A 110 -25.05 -3.25 -43.17
CA GLY A 110 -25.53 -4.62 -43.40
C GLY A 110 -24.50 -5.70 -43.13
N TYR A 111 -23.34 -5.36 -42.54
CA TYR A 111 -22.44 -6.39 -42.02
C TYR A 111 -23.18 -7.21 -40.95
N PRO A 112 -23.34 -8.53 -41.14
CA PRO A 112 -24.01 -9.35 -40.15
C PRO A 112 -23.16 -9.39 -38.87
N GLU A 113 -23.85 -9.33 -37.73
CA GLU A 113 -23.22 -9.53 -36.42
C GLU A 113 -22.36 -10.81 -36.42
N PRO A 114 -21.17 -10.78 -35.80
CA PRO A 114 -20.30 -11.95 -35.69
C PRO A 114 -21.08 -13.13 -35.12
N LYS A 115 -21.23 -14.19 -35.92
CA LYS A 115 -21.92 -15.42 -35.55
C LYS A 115 -21.04 -16.20 -34.58
N HIS A 116 -20.94 -15.81 -33.31
CA HIS A 116 -20.69 -16.68 -32.16
C HIS A 116 -20.67 -15.83 -30.87
N THR A 117 -21.84 -15.57 -30.27
CA THR A 117 -22.25 -16.04 -28.92
C THR A 117 -23.47 -15.26 -28.38
N VAL A 118 -24.57 -16.01 -28.22
CA VAL A 118 -25.68 -15.90 -27.25
C VAL A 118 -26.31 -14.52 -26.94
N ARG A 119 -27.35 -14.23 -27.74
CA ARG A 119 -28.68 -13.69 -27.41
C ARG A 119 -29.01 -13.39 -25.92
N MET A 120 -29.34 -12.14 -25.61
CA MET A 120 -30.44 -11.77 -24.71
C MET A 120 -31.25 -10.67 -25.39
N SER A 121 -32.53 -10.99 -25.61
CA SER A 121 -33.50 -10.27 -26.43
C SER A 121 -34.19 -9.16 -25.66
N SER A 122 -34.50 -8.05 -26.33
CA SER A 122 -35.78 -7.35 -26.14
C SER A 122 -36.13 -6.53 -27.39
N ASP A 123 -36.67 -7.20 -28.40
CA ASP A 123 -37.55 -6.54 -29.36
C ASP A 123 -38.99 -6.60 -28.83
N ARG A 124 -39.72 -5.48 -28.86
CA ARG A 124 -40.62 -5.18 -30.00
C ARG A 124 -41.41 -3.90 -29.75
N ALA A 125 -41.46 -3.09 -30.80
CA ALA A 125 -42.33 -1.94 -31.03
C ALA A 125 -43.83 -2.37 -31.00
N SER A 126 -44.87 -1.52 -30.91
CA SER A 126 -45.13 -0.20 -31.49
C SER A 126 -46.36 0.44 -30.81
N ALA A 127 -46.53 1.76 -31.01
CA ALA A 127 -47.79 2.51 -31.19
C ALA A 127 -48.05 3.69 -30.21
N SER A 128 -48.03 4.89 -30.81
CA SER A 128 -48.88 6.06 -30.54
C SER A 128 -49.01 6.59 -29.10
N SER A 129 -48.32 7.71 -28.80
CA SER A 129 -48.99 8.92 -28.27
C SER A 129 -47.98 10.07 -28.18
N SER A 130 -48.43 11.26 -28.57
CA SER A 130 -47.69 12.51 -28.48
C SER A 130 -47.24 12.80 -27.04
N ARG A 131 -45.93 12.95 -26.84
CA ARG A 131 -45.39 13.91 -25.87
C ARG A 131 -43.91 14.19 -26.11
N ARG A 132 -43.69 15.36 -26.70
CA ARG A 132 -42.48 16.19 -26.58
C ARG A 132 -41.81 15.96 -25.22
N THR A 133 -40.60 15.42 -25.22
CA THR A 133 -39.66 15.56 -24.10
C THR A 133 -38.33 16.05 -24.66
N GLN A 134 -37.92 17.21 -24.15
CA GLN A 134 -36.71 17.90 -24.51
C GLN A 134 -35.49 17.07 -24.13
N SER A 135 -34.49 17.07 -25.01
CA SER A 135 -33.12 16.67 -24.73
C SER A 135 -32.65 17.28 -23.40
N THR A 136 -32.37 16.43 -22.42
CA THR A 136 -31.61 16.83 -21.23
C THR A 136 -30.15 16.46 -21.46
N LYS A 137 -29.38 17.52 -21.74
CA LYS A 137 -27.93 17.63 -21.67
C LYS A 137 -27.36 16.69 -20.59
N ALA A 138 -26.49 15.77 -20.99
CA ALA A 138 -25.74 14.91 -20.08
C ALA A 138 -25.02 15.80 -19.06
N THR A 139 -25.54 15.83 -17.83
CA THR A 139 -24.88 16.48 -16.72
C THR A 139 -23.77 15.53 -16.31
N SER A 140 -22.51 15.90 -16.57
CA SER A 140 -21.37 15.15 -16.07
C SER A 140 -21.38 15.22 -14.55
N VAL A 141 -22.02 14.23 -13.93
CA VAL A 141 -21.90 14.00 -12.50
C VAL A 141 -20.47 13.55 -12.31
N THR A 142 -19.58 14.50 -12.01
CA THR A 142 -18.23 14.20 -11.54
C THR A 142 -18.38 13.61 -10.14
N SER A 143 -18.74 12.33 -10.07
CA SER A 143 -18.44 11.54 -8.90
C SER A 143 -16.93 11.65 -8.73
N LYS A 144 -16.48 12.36 -7.69
CA LYS A 144 -15.06 12.44 -7.36
C LYS A 144 -14.58 10.99 -7.20
N ALA A 145 -13.89 10.47 -8.22
CA ALA A 145 -13.33 9.14 -8.17
C ALA A 145 -12.48 9.05 -6.89
N LYS A 146 -12.75 8.03 -6.07
CA LYS A 146 -12.00 7.76 -4.84
C LYS A 146 -10.51 7.79 -5.22
N ARG A 147 -9.70 8.59 -4.52
CA ARG A 147 -8.26 8.72 -4.82
C ARG A 147 -7.66 7.30 -4.88
N SER A 148 -7.01 6.96 -5.98
CA SER A 148 -6.32 5.69 -6.12
C SER A 148 -5.22 5.60 -5.05
N SER A 149 -5.16 4.48 -4.33
CA SER A 149 -4.08 4.19 -3.38
C SER A 149 -2.71 4.24 -4.08
N ALA A 150 -1.63 4.43 -3.31
CA ALA A 150 -0.27 4.15 -3.78
C ALA A 150 -0.01 2.63 -3.87
N TYR A 151 -0.72 1.85 -3.05
CA TYR A 151 -0.59 0.39 -2.93
C TYR A 151 -1.54 -0.33 -3.91
N ASP A 152 -1.30 -0.19 -5.20
CA ASP A 152 -2.04 -0.89 -6.27
C ASP A 152 -1.29 -2.12 -6.79
N LYS A 153 -1.75 -2.71 -7.90
CA LYS A 153 -1.13 -3.92 -8.47
C LYS A 153 0.26 -3.66 -9.06
N ASP A 154 0.56 -2.44 -9.49
CA ASP A 154 1.90 -2.10 -9.97
C ASP A 154 2.87 -1.99 -8.79
N PHE A 155 2.40 -1.46 -7.66
CA PHE A 155 3.17 -1.52 -6.41
C PHE A 155 3.44 -2.96 -5.95
N GLU A 156 2.46 -3.85 -6.05
CA GLU A 156 2.65 -5.29 -5.76
C GLU A 156 3.67 -5.94 -6.71
N GLN A 157 3.64 -5.60 -8.00
CA GLN A 157 4.64 -6.07 -8.94
C GLN A 157 6.05 -5.55 -8.59
N ASN A 158 6.17 -4.28 -8.19
CA ASN A 158 7.44 -3.74 -7.72
C ASN A 158 7.99 -4.51 -6.51
N LEU A 159 7.15 -4.91 -5.55
CA LEU A 159 7.58 -5.77 -4.45
C LEU A 159 8.15 -7.11 -4.97
N ILE A 160 7.44 -7.75 -5.90
CA ILE A 160 7.87 -9.02 -6.51
C ILE A 160 9.22 -8.86 -7.23
N ASP A 161 9.38 -7.79 -8.01
CA ASP A 161 10.61 -7.50 -8.76
C ASP A 161 11.81 -7.23 -7.82
N HIS A 162 11.55 -6.87 -6.55
CA HIS A 162 12.54 -6.74 -5.47
C HIS A 162 12.56 -7.96 -4.53
N ASN A 163 12.02 -9.09 -4.97
CA ASN A 163 11.97 -10.35 -4.23
C ASN A 163 11.27 -10.27 -2.87
N ILE A 164 10.26 -9.40 -2.77
CA ILE A 164 9.34 -9.29 -1.65
C ILE A 164 8.01 -9.90 -2.08
N TYR A 165 7.78 -11.15 -1.71
CA TYR A 165 6.66 -11.91 -2.26
C TYR A 165 5.38 -11.72 -1.43
N PRO A 166 4.24 -11.39 -2.07
CA PRO A 166 2.96 -11.35 -1.40
C PRO A 166 2.43 -12.77 -1.12
N LYS A 167 1.46 -12.86 -0.20
CA LYS A 167 0.81 -14.15 0.12
C LYS A 167 0.19 -14.76 -1.15
N GLY A 168 0.47 -16.03 -1.39
CA GLY A 168 -0.11 -16.79 -2.52
C GLY A 168 0.60 -16.50 -3.84
N TYR A 169 1.78 -15.89 -3.81
CA TYR A 169 2.68 -15.87 -4.94
C TYR A 169 3.19 -17.29 -5.21
N GLU A 170 3.02 -17.76 -6.44
CA GLU A 170 3.48 -19.06 -6.92
C GLU A 170 4.67 -18.82 -7.85
N TYR A 171 5.79 -19.51 -7.62
CA TYR A 171 6.92 -19.43 -8.55
C TYR A 171 6.60 -20.17 -9.85
N PRO A 172 7.10 -19.67 -11.01
CA PRO A 172 6.91 -20.32 -12.31
C PRO A 172 7.37 -21.79 -12.35
N ASP A 173 8.35 -22.16 -11.54
CA ASP A 173 8.98 -23.49 -11.54
C ASP A 173 8.32 -24.48 -10.55
N ASN A 174 7.15 -24.13 -10.00
CA ASN A 174 6.36 -24.97 -9.09
C ASN A 174 7.03 -25.28 -7.74
N ASP A 175 8.17 -24.67 -7.44
CA ASP A 175 8.73 -24.60 -6.10
C ASP A 175 7.87 -23.63 -5.27
N SER A 176 7.04 -24.16 -4.38
CA SER A 176 6.35 -23.35 -3.40
C SER A 176 7.36 -22.54 -2.59
N ILE A 177 7.02 -21.30 -2.27
CA ILE A 177 7.80 -20.49 -1.33
C ILE A 177 8.06 -21.32 -0.05
N PRO A 178 9.32 -21.56 0.36
CA PRO A 178 9.61 -22.41 1.51
C PRO A 178 9.02 -21.79 2.78
N GLU A 179 8.32 -22.60 3.57
CA GLU A 179 7.79 -22.13 4.84
C GLU A 179 8.91 -21.84 5.84
N PRO A 180 8.77 -20.82 6.69
CA PRO A 180 9.69 -20.59 7.79
C PRO A 180 9.91 -21.86 8.62
N SER A 181 11.16 -22.18 8.92
CA SER A 181 11.50 -23.42 9.63
C SER A 181 10.91 -23.51 11.05
N ASN A 182 10.58 -22.37 11.65
CA ASN A 182 9.93 -22.26 12.96
C ASN A 182 8.39 -22.11 12.89
N MET A 183 7.75 -22.46 11.76
CA MET A 183 6.30 -22.29 11.58
C MET A 183 5.48 -23.03 12.65
N ASP A 184 5.83 -24.29 12.95
CA ASP A 184 5.10 -25.09 13.96
C ASP A 184 5.13 -24.44 15.34
N ALA A 185 6.30 -23.94 15.76
CA ALA A 185 6.45 -23.23 17.04
C ALA A 185 5.65 -21.93 17.08
N ILE A 186 5.57 -21.20 15.96
CA ILE A 186 4.75 -19.99 15.85
C ILE A 186 3.27 -20.34 15.99
N VAL A 187 2.80 -21.38 15.28
CA VAL A 187 1.40 -21.82 15.35
C VAL A 187 1.03 -22.29 16.76
N GLU A 188 1.91 -23.06 17.41
CA GLU A 188 1.74 -23.49 18.80
C GLU A 188 1.63 -22.28 19.74
N ALA A 189 2.52 -21.30 19.61
CA ALA A 189 2.48 -20.07 20.42
C ALA A 189 1.21 -19.25 20.18
N LEU A 190 0.72 -19.16 18.93
CA LEU A 190 -0.51 -18.44 18.58
C LEU A 190 -1.78 -19.16 19.07
N ALA A 191 -1.74 -20.49 19.20
CA ALA A 191 -2.86 -21.28 19.72
C ALA A 191 -3.03 -21.13 21.24
N ALA A 192 -2.02 -20.61 21.95
CA ALA A 192 -2.07 -20.43 23.39
C ALA A 192 -3.19 -19.44 23.80
N PRO A 193 -4.10 -19.83 24.72
CA PRO A 193 -5.15 -18.94 25.19
C PRO A 193 -4.61 -17.68 25.86
N ARG A 194 -5.13 -16.52 25.48
CA ARG A 194 -4.75 -15.24 26.09
C ARG A 194 -5.51 -15.00 27.39
N ALA A 195 -4.80 -14.79 28.49
CA ALA A 195 -5.40 -14.50 29.80
C ALA A 195 -6.36 -13.30 29.78
N SER A 196 -6.06 -12.28 28.96
CA SER A 196 -6.88 -11.08 28.74
C SER A 196 -8.24 -11.36 28.12
N LEU A 197 -8.40 -12.52 27.47
CA LEU A 197 -9.65 -12.97 26.84
C LEU A 197 -10.33 -14.09 27.65
N SER A 198 -9.83 -14.41 28.85
CA SER A 198 -10.48 -15.39 29.71
C SER A 198 -11.91 -14.95 30.08
N PRO A 199 -12.86 -15.86 30.32
CA PRO A 199 -14.24 -15.51 30.59
C PRO A 199 -14.45 -14.55 31.78
N SER A 200 -13.53 -14.53 32.74
CA SER A 200 -13.56 -13.61 33.88
C SER A 200 -13.12 -12.18 33.52
N GLN A 201 -12.17 -12.03 32.59
CA GLN A 201 -11.65 -10.71 32.15
C GLN A 201 -12.40 -10.15 30.93
N PHE A 202 -12.87 -11.04 30.05
CA PHE A 202 -13.61 -10.70 28.84
C PHE A 202 -14.92 -11.50 28.75
N PRO A 203 -15.91 -11.16 29.58
CA PRO A 203 -17.18 -11.87 29.59
C PRO A 203 -17.96 -11.65 28.28
N ARG A 204 -18.91 -12.55 28.00
CA ARG A 204 -19.75 -12.50 26.78
C ARG A 204 -20.48 -11.16 26.57
N SER A 205 -20.83 -10.46 27.64
CA SER A 205 -21.42 -9.11 27.55
C SER A 205 -20.45 -8.11 26.92
N ARG A 206 -19.17 -8.15 27.31
CA ARG A 206 -18.09 -7.32 26.75
C ARG A 206 -17.82 -7.66 25.29
N PHE A 207 -17.84 -8.95 24.92
CA PHE A 207 -17.78 -9.38 23.53
C PHE A 207 -18.93 -8.79 22.69
N LYS A 208 -20.18 -8.85 23.18
CA LYS A 208 -21.33 -8.25 22.49
C LYS A 208 -21.16 -6.75 22.29
N THR A 209 -20.63 -6.03 23.28
CA THR A 209 -20.32 -4.60 23.15
C THR A 209 -19.25 -4.34 22.10
N PHE A 210 -18.18 -5.15 22.07
CA PHE A 210 -17.14 -5.08 21.06
C PHE A 210 -17.69 -5.34 19.65
N ALA A 211 -18.45 -6.43 19.46
CA ALA A 211 -19.05 -6.77 18.17
C ALA A 211 -19.96 -5.65 17.66
N LEU A 212 -20.84 -5.11 18.51
CA LEU A 212 -21.71 -3.98 18.15
C LEU A 212 -20.92 -2.71 17.81
N ALA A 213 -19.81 -2.45 18.51
CA ALA A 213 -18.94 -1.33 18.20
C ALA A 213 -18.25 -1.50 16.84
N ASN A 214 -17.81 -2.71 16.52
CA ASN A 214 -17.23 -3.05 15.23
C ASN A 214 -18.26 -2.87 14.10
N ASP A 215 -19.47 -3.39 14.25
CA ASP A 215 -20.53 -3.31 13.23
C ASP A 215 -20.94 -1.87 12.91
N ARG A 216 -20.73 -0.95 13.86
CA ARG A 216 -21.07 0.47 13.72
C ARG A 216 -19.90 1.34 13.27
N VAL A 217 -18.70 0.78 13.10
CA VAL A 217 -17.52 1.57 12.76
C VAL A 217 -17.57 2.07 11.32
N ILE A 218 -17.19 3.33 11.10
CA ILE A 218 -17.28 3.97 9.77
C ILE A 218 -15.89 4.34 9.23
N SER A 219 -14.98 4.76 10.10
CA SER A 219 -13.68 5.31 9.72
C SER A 219 -12.52 4.51 10.32
N GLU A 220 -11.37 4.54 9.64
CA GLU A 220 -10.14 3.86 10.07
C GLU A 220 -9.68 4.42 11.42
N GLY A 221 -9.73 5.74 11.63
CA GLY A 221 -9.42 6.32 12.94
C GLY A 221 -10.30 5.80 14.10
N LYS A 222 -11.55 5.41 13.82
CA LYS A 222 -12.41 4.78 14.83
C LYS A 222 -12.10 3.29 15.03
N VAL A 223 -11.62 2.60 14.00
CA VAL A 223 -11.04 1.25 14.13
C VAL A 223 -9.82 1.30 15.04
N MET A 224 -8.88 2.20 14.76
CA MET A 224 -7.64 2.37 15.54
C MET A 224 -7.90 2.69 17.01
N SER A 225 -8.82 3.64 17.29
CA SER A 225 -9.06 4.10 18.67
C SER A 225 -10.09 3.28 19.45
N GLY A 226 -11.01 2.59 18.76
CA GLY A 226 -12.17 1.95 19.39
C GLY A 226 -12.17 0.43 19.34
N ILE A 227 -11.51 -0.17 18.34
CA ILE A 227 -11.59 -1.61 18.07
C ILE A 227 -10.24 -2.27 18.38
N LEU A 228 -9.17 -1.78 17.75
CA LEU A 228 -7.84 -2.36 17.90
C LEU A 228 -7.31 -2.49 19.33
N PRO A 229 -7.56 -1.55 20.27
CA PRO A 229 -7.08 -1.71 21.65
C PRO A 229 -7.62 -2.96 22.33
N THR A 230 -8.85 -3.39 21.99
CA THR A 230 -9.41 -4.64 22.51
C THR A 230 -8.69 -5.87 21.93
N ILE A 231 -8.30 -5.80 20.65
CA ILE A 231 -7.59 -6.88 19.94
C ILE A 231 -6.14 -6.97 20.43
N CYS A 232 -5.44 -5.85 20.55
CA CYS A 232 -4.06 -5.79 21.02
C CYS A 232 -3.97 -6.19 22.49
N GLY A 233 -4.98 -5.87 23.29
CA GLY A 233 -5.01 -6.17 24.72
C GLY A 233 -4.18 -5.17 25.52
N SER A 234 -3.66 -5.61 26.67
CA SER A 234 -2.99 -4.74 27.66
C SER A 234 -1.51 -5.07 27.85
N ALA A 235 -0.86 -5.65 26.83
CA ALA A 235 0.56 -5.92 26.89
C ALA A 235 1.34 -4.60 26.86
N ASP A 236 2.33 -4.45 27.74
CA ASP A 236 3.21 -3.28 27.79
C ASP A 236 4.39 -3.49 26.83
N ILE A 237 4.08 -3.46 25.53
CA ILE A 237 5.07 -3.57 24.45
C ILE A 237 5.27 -2.18 23.86
N PRO A 238 6.52 -1.68 23.74
CA PRO A 238 6.78 -0.41 23.07
C PRO A 238 6.26 -0.43 21.64
N ASN A 239 5.34 0.49 21.32
CA ASN A 239 4.70 0.57 20.02
C ASN A 239 4.51 2.02 19.57
N GLU A 240 4.35 2.22 18.27
CA GLU A 240 3.86 3.46 17.69
C GLU A 240 3.03 3.18 16.42
N GLY A 241 2.38 4.21 15.88
CA GLY A 241 1.61 4.06 14.65
C GLY A 241 1.54 5.35 13.82
N ASN A 242 1.21 5.21 12.54
CA ASN A 242 1.05 6.34 11.60
C ASN A 242 2.32 7.21 11.45
N LEU A 243 3.51 6.61 11.62
CA LEU A 243 4.80 7.26 11.43
C LEU A 243 5.48 6.70 10.19
N ALA A 244 5.87 7.59 9.27
CA ALA A 244 6.58 7.19 8.07
C ALA A 244 8.02 6.77 8.38
N PHE A 245 8.43 5.64 7.80
CA PHE A 245 9.75 5.04 7.99
C PHE A 245 10.83 5.71 7.13
N THR A 246 10.98 7.01 7.31
CA THR A 246 11.81 7.91 6.48
C THR A 246 13.32 7.79 6.70
N ASN A 247 13.76 7.09 7.74
CA ASN A 247 15.20 6.96 8.02
C ASN A 247 15.83 5.69 7.43
N LEU A 248 15.02 4.68 7.09
CA LEU A 248 15.51 3.40 6.61
C LEU A 248 16.02 3.47 5.17
N ASP A 249 17.04 2.68 4.84
CA ASP A 249 17.43 2.47 3.45
C ASP A 249 16.28 1.78 2.70
N SER A 250 16.04 2.14 1.45
CA SER A 250 14.94 1.54 0.70
C SER A 250 15.16 0.04 0.45
N ILE A 251 14.07 -0.73 0.43
CA ILE A 251 14.04 -2.12 -0.09
C ILE A 251 13.42 -2.20 -1.49
N THR A 252 13.10 -1.06 -2.10
CA THR A 252 12.42 -0.91 -3.40
C THR A 252 13.00 0.26 -4.21
N ASP A 253 14.32 0.40 -4.19
CA ASP A 253 15.12 1.41 -4.92
C ASP A 253 14.75 2.89 -4.66
N GLY A 254 13.96 3.17 -3.62
CA GLY A 254 13.48 4.52 -3.30
C GLY A 254 12.50 5.09 -4.32
N THR A 255 11.92 4.23 -5.16
CA THR A 255 11.00 4.64 -6.24
C THR A 255 9.52 4.60 -5.82
N THR A 256 9.23 4.04 -4.65
CA THR A 256 7.87 3.89 -4.10
C THR A 256 7.66 4.73 -2.84
N VAL A 257 6.51 4.58 -2.18
CA VAL A 257 6.22 5.26 -0.91
C VAL A 257 6.95 4.56 0.24
N ASP A 258 7.41 5.34 1.22
CA ASP A 258 7.88 4.79 2.50
C ASP A 258 6.74 4.07 3.22
N ALA A 259 7.07 3.03 3.97
CA ALA A 259 6.13 2.35 4.85
C ALA A 259 5.59 3.32 5.91
N VAL A 260 4.29 3.23 6.17
CA VAL A 260 3.60 3.99 7.22
C VAL A 260 2.63 3.03 7.92
N PRO A 261 3.13 2.14 8.79
CA PRO A 261 2.28 1.16 9.46
C PRO A 261 1.23 1.86 10.33
N ASP A 262 0.00 1.36 10.35
CA ASP A 262 -1.04 1.88 11.24
C ASP A 262 -0.65 1.65 12.72
N LEU A 263 0.04 0.55 13.01
CA LEU A 263 0.69 0.24 14.28
C LEU A 263 1.91 -0.67 14.04
N TYR A 264 2.97 -0.50 14.83
CA TYR A 264 4.09 -1.42 14.90
C TYR A 264 4.66 -1.50 16.33
N ASP A 265 5.19 -2.67 16.68
CA ASP A 265 5.93 -2.89 17.93
C ASP A 265 7.43 -2.82 17.66
N GLY A 266 8.20 -2.54 18.72
CA GLY A 266 9.66 -2.59 18.68
C GLY A 266 10.29 -2.52 20.07
N SER A 267 11.57 -2.18 20.11
CA SER A 267 12.35 -1.98 21.33
C SER A 267 12.55 -0.51 21.65
N LEU A 268 12.66 -0.14 22.93
CA LEU A 268 13.00 1.24 23.27
C LEU A 268 14.46 1.53 22.89
N PRO A 269 14.79 2.78 22.51
CA PRO A 269 16.17 3.15 22.18
C PRO A 269 17.21 2.86 23.26
N LYS A 270 16.80 2.82 24.53
CA LYS A 270 17.68 2.53 25.67
C LYS A 270 18.04 1.04 25.78
N ASP A 271 17.20 0.15 25.24
CA ASP A 271 17.34 -1.30 25.38
C ASP A 271 18.29 -1.89 24.31
N VAL A 272 18.65 -1.08 23.29
CA VAL A 272 19.59 -1.49 22.24
C VAL A 272 20.91 -0.75 22.37
N ASN A 273 22.01 -1.52 22.34
CA ASN A 273 23.36 -1.02 22.49
C ASN A 273 23.64 0.16 21.55
N LYS A 274 24.28 1.21 22.07
CA LYS A 274 24.54 2.45 21.32
C LYS A 274 25.31 2.21 20.02
N ARG A 275 26.29 1.29 20.03
CA ARG A 275 27.09 0.96 18.85
C ARG A 275 26.24 0.29 17.78
N VAL A 276 25.44 -0.71 18.16
CA VAL A 276 24.48 -1.38 17.26
C VAL A 276 23.53 -0.37 16.63
N ARG A 277 22.98 0.56 17.43
CA ARG A 277 22.10 1.63 16.91
C ARG A 277 22.78 2.54 15.90
N GLN A 278 24.06 2.85 16.10
CA GLN A 278 24.81 3.72 15.21
C GLN A 278 25.17 3.01 13.91
N GLU A 279 25.64 1.77 13.99
CA GLU A 279 26.09 0.99 12.84
C GLU A 279 24.92 0.47 12.00
N LEU A 280 23.81 0.07 12.62
CA LEU A 280 22.59 -0.38 11.94
C LEU A 280 21.52 0.71 11.80
N ASN A 281 21.88 1.99 11.94
CA ASN A 281 20.95 3.12 11.96
C ASN A 281 19.93 3.07 10.81
N LYS A 282 20.42 2.82 9.59
CA LYS A 282 19.62 2.78 8.36
C LYS A 282 18.78 1.52 8.18
N THR A 283 18.83 0.58 9.11
CA THR A 283 18.11 -0.70 9.01
C THR A 283 17.17 -0.93 10.18
N ILE A 284 17.55 -0.51 11.39
CA ILE A 284 16.75 -0.77 12.60
C ILE A 284 16.09 0.48 13.18
N ILE A 285 16.43 1.70 12.74
CA ILE A 285 15.82 2.93 13.28
C ILE A 285 14.83 3.47 12.26
N PRO A 286 13.50 3.28 12.43
CA PRO A 286 12.53 3.58 11.38
C PRO A 286 12.43 5.07 11.05
N THR A 287 12.53 5.91 12.07
CA THR A 287 12.25 7.35 11.99
C THR A 287 13.24 8.15 12.83
N SER A 288 13.34 9.45 12.56
CA SER A 288 14.13 10.40 13.34
C SER A 288 13.48 10.79 14.67
N HIS A 289 12.24 10.34 14.95
CA HIS A 289 11.59 10.57 16.24
C HIS A 289 12.29 9.80 17.37
N GLY A 290 13.03 10.51 18.22
CA GLY A 290 13.87 9.88 19.25
C GLY A 290 13.16 9.09 20.36
N ARG A 291 11.82 9.12 20.42
CA ARG A 291 11.01 8.30 21.34
C ARG A 291 10.33 7.12 20.66
N ALA A 292 10.37 7.03 19.33
CA ALA A 292 9.76 5.93 18.59
C ALA A 292 10.53 4.63 18.87
N PRO A 293 9.84 3.48 18.96
CA PRO A 293 10.49 2.18 19.01
C PRO A 293 11.40 1.96 17.80
N LEU A 294 12.48 1.21 18.02
CA LEU A 294 13.39 0.76 16.99
C LEU A 294 13.32 -0.76 16.84
N ALA A 295 13.95 -1.30 15.81
CA ALA A 295 13.95 -2.72 15.46
C ALA A 295 12.53 -3.28 15.35
N PRO A 296 11.71 -2.73 14.43
CA PRO A 296 10.30 -3.11 14.35
C PRO A 296 10.17 -4.54 13.84
N ASN A 297 9.32 -5.34 14.48
CA ASN A 297 9.15 -6.76 14.11
C ASN A 297 7.71 -7.27 14.18
N PHE A 298 6.76 -6.46 14.64
CA PHE A 298 5.34 -6.75 14.54
C PHE A 298 4.60 -5.53 14.00
N PHE A 299 3.69 -5.74 13.04
CA PHE A 299 2.97 -4.67 12.35
C PHE A 299 1.47 -4.96 12.26
N ILE A 300 0.64 -3.92 12.23
CA ILE A 300 -0.79 -4.01 11.93
C ILE A 300 -1.17 -2.98 10.89
N GLU A 301 -1.96 -3.42 9.90
CA GLU A 301 -2.65 -2.60 8.92
C GLU A 301 -4.16 -2.78 9.06
N ALA A 302 -4.88 -1.72 9.44
CA ALA A 302 -6.28 -1.79 9.80
C ALA A 302 -7.14 -0.99 8.80
N LYS A 303 -8.23 -1.61 8.35
CA LYS A 303 -9.18 -0.99 7.41
C LYS A 303 -10.58 -0.92 7.99
N ALA A 304 -11.21 0.21 7.73
CA ALA A 304 -12.65 0.39 7.95
C ALA A 304 -13.47 -0.48 6.98
N PRO A 305 -14.79 -0.62 7.16
CA PRO A 305 -15.60 -1.52 6.32
C PRO A 305 -15.58 -1.25 4.82
N ARG A 306 -15.26 -0.01 4.42
CA ARG A 306 -15.11 0.41 3.01
C ARG A 306 -13.65 0.60 2.59
N GLY A 307 -12.70 0.21 3.43
CA GLY A 307 -11.27 0.24 3.15
C GLY A 307 -10.88 -0.90 2.20
N GLY A 308 -9.73 -0.75 1.53
CA GLY A 308 -9.22 -1.78 0.62
C GLY A 308 -8.52 -2.87 1.39
N ALA A 309 -9.13 -4.06 1.51
CA ALA A 309 -8.47 -5.21 2.15
C ALA A 309 -7.23 -5.66 1.36
N ASP A 310 -7.24 -5.53 0.03
CA ASP A 310 -6.09 -5.77 -0.84
C ASP A 310 -4.97 -4.73 -0.62
N VAL A 311 -5.34 -3.47 -0.39
CA VAL A 311 -4.40 -2.40 -0.03
C VAL A 311 -3.72 -2.73 1.30
N ALA A 312 -4.47 -3.15 2.33
CA ALA A 312 -3.91 -3.55 3.62
C ALA A 312 -2.89 -4.69 3.49
N LYS A 313 -3.18 -5.68 2.65
CA LYS A 313 -2.26 -6.81 2.39
C LYS A 313 -0.95 -6.36 1.77
N ARG A 314 -0.98 -5.40 0.84
CA ARG A 314 0.23 -4.85 0.21
C ARG A 314 1.06 -4.01 1.18
N GLN A 315 0.40 -3.20 2.02
CA GLN A 315 1.06 -2.44 3.08
C GLN A 315 1.74 -3.38 4.08
N ALA A 316 0.99 -4.32 4.65
CA ALA A 316 1.51 -5.33 5.57
C ALA A 316 2.65 -6.16 4.94
N CYS A 317 2.66 -6.31 3.61
CA CYS A 317 3.73 -6.95 2.89
C CYS A 317 5.04 -6.17 2.91
N LEU A 318 4.98 -4.88 2.60
CA LEU A 318 6.13 -4.00 2.72
C LEU A 318 6.61 -3.90 4.18
N ASP A 319 5.69 -3.70 5.12
CA ASP A 319 6.00 -3.53 6.54
C ASP A 319 6.72 -4.76 7.10
N GLY A 320 6.15 -5.93 6.84
CA GLY A 320 6.74 -7.20 7.25
C GLY A 320 8.12 -7.45 6.62
N ALA A 321 8.33 -7.02 5.38
CA ALA A 321 9.63 -7.13 4.73
C ALA A 321 10.70 -6.24 5.37
N ILE A 322 10.30 -5.02 5.74
CA ILE A 322 11.17 -4.10 6.51
C ILE A 322 11.56 -4.72 7.85
N GLY A 323 10.59 -5.28 8.57
CA GLY A 323 10.87 -5.91 9.87
C GLY A 323 11.78 -7.13 9.74
N ALA A 324 11.56 -7.98 8.72
CA ALA A 324 12.42 -9.13 8.49
C ALA A 324 13.86 -8.72 8.19
N ARG A 325 14.06 -7.67 7.37
CA ARG A 325 15.40 -7.09 7.14
C ARG A 325 16.01 -6.55 8.43
N ALA A 326 15.24 -5.84 9.25
CA ALA A 326 15.71 -5.31 10.53
C ALA A 326 16.15 -6.43 11.49
N MET A 327 15.36 -7.49 11.63
CA MET A 327 15.70 -8.65 12.46
C MET A 327 16.92 -9.38 11.92
N HIS A 328 16.98 -9.62 10.61
CA HIS A 328 18.11 -10.28 9.97
C HIS A 328 19.43 -9.52 10.18
N SER A 329 19.42 -8.18 10.07
CA SER A 329 20.61 -7.37 10.35
C SER A 329 21.04 -7.39 11.82
N LEU A 330 20.09 -7.52 12.76
CA LEU A 330 20.42 -7.68 14.17
C LEU A 330 21.04 -9.04 14.48
N GLN A 331 20.50 -10.11 13.88
CA GLN A 331 21.00 -11.47 14.05
C GLN A 331 22.41 -11.65 13.49
N ASN A 332 22.72 -10.95 12.40
CA ASN A 332 24.02 -11.00 11.74
C ASN A 332 24.98 -9.89 12.19
N TYR A 333 24.65 -9.16 13.26
CA TYR A 333 25.51 -8.08 13.73
C TYR A 333 26.83 -8.64 14.29
N GLY A 334 27.94 -8.39 13.59
CA GLY A 334 29.27 -8.87 13.96
C GLY A 334 29.70 -10.16 13.26
N GLU A 335 28.85 -10.73 12.41
CA GLU A 335 29.20 -11.89 11.58
C GLU A 335 29.99 -11.46 10.34
N ASP A 336 30.97 -12.28 9.93
CA ASP A 336 31.80 -12.01 8.74
C ASP A 336 31.01 -12.11 7.43
N ALA A 337 29.99 -12.96 7.41
CA ALA A 337 29.09 -13.16 6.27
C ALA A 337 27.64 -13.38 6.74
N PRO A 338 26.62 -12.90 6.00
CA PRO A 338 25.23 -13.10 6.37
C PRO A 338 24.80 -14.58 6.40
N VAL A 339 24.25 -15.00 7.54
CA VAL A 339 23.65 -16.32 7.80
C VAL A 339 22.13 -16.21 7.75
N TYR A 340 21.51 -17.16 7.04
CA TYR A 340 20.07 -17.26 6.90
C TYR A 340 19.59 -18.54 7.58
N ASP A 341 18.92 -18.41 8.72
CA ASP A 341 18.45 -19.53 9.54
C ASP A 341 17.11 -20.12 9.05
N GLY A 342 16.48 -19.49 8.06
CA GLY A 342 15.17 -19.90 7.52
C GLY A 342 14.00 -19.63 8.47
N ASN A 343 14.23 -19.05 9.64
CA ASN A 343 13.19 -18.77 10.63
C ASN A 343 12.53 -17.42 10.35
N ALA A 344 11.29 -17.30 10.81
CA ALA A 344 10.59 -16.04 10.81
C ALA A 344 10.77 -15.31 12.13
N HIS A 345 11.15 -14.04 12.01
CA HIS A 345 11.41 -13.13 13.13
C HIS A 345 10.57 -11.85 13.05
N ALA A 346 9.83 -11.65 11.95
CA ALA A 346 8.94 -10.52 11.77
C ALA A 346 7.53 -10.98 11.38
N PHE A 347 6.54 -10.19 11.79
CA PHE A 347 5.13 -10.53 11.71
C PHE A 347 4.31 -9.33 11.29
N SER A 348 3.31 -9.53 10.45
CA SER A 348 2.46 -8.45 9.94
C SER A 348 1.01 -8.90 9.93
N SER A 349 0.11 -8.16 10.56
CA SER A 349 -1.31 -8.48 10.60
C SER A 349 -2.13 -7.49 9.80
N THR A 350 -3.25 -7.96 9.24
CA THR A 350 -4.27 -7.07 8.68
C THR A 350 -5.57 -7.23 9.44
N TYR A 351 -6.20 -6.12 9.81
CA TYR A 351 -7.53 -6.12 10.40
C TYR A 351 -8.52 -5.44 9.47
N HIS A 352 -9.65 -6.10 9.18
CA HIS A 352 -10.71 -5.51 8.36
C HIS A 352 -12.03 -5.48 9.12
N ALA A 353 -12.47 -4.27 9.50
CA ALA A 353 -13.65 -4.10 10.34
C ALA A 353 -14.96 -4.55 9.66
N GLY A 354 -15.04 -4.45 8.33
CA GLY A 354 -16.25 -4.87 7.59
C GLY A 354 -16.53 -6.37 7.65
N THR A 355 -15.53 -7.17 8.02
CA THR A 355 -15.64 -8.63 8.21
C THR A 355 -15.33 -9.05 9.64
N GLY A 356 -14.80 -8.14 10.47
CA GLY A 356 -14.31 -8.45 11.82
C GLY A 356 -13.10 -9.39 11.83
N THR A 357 -12.41 -9.55 10.69
CA THR A 357 -11.36 -10.55 10.52
C THR A 357 -9.97 -9.96 10.75
N LEU A 358 -9.15 -10.66 11.55
CA LEU A 358 -7.71 -10.47 11.64
C LEU A 358 -7.02 -11.56 10.81
N GLN A 359 -6.08 -11.19 9.95
CA GLN A 359 -5.21 -12.13 9.24
C GLN A 359 -3.78 -11.90 9.70
N PHE A 360 -3.05 -12.97 10.03
CA PHE A 360 -1.70 -12.89 10.58
C PHE A 360 -0.67 -13.40 9.59
N GLY A 361 0.32 -12.59 9.24
CA GLY A 361 1.43 -12.90 8.35
C GLY A 361 2.74 -13.06 9.11
N VAL A 362 3.56 -14.00 8.64
CA VAL A 362 4.85 -14.44 9.14
C VAL A 362 5.88 -14.17 8.05
N ARG A 363 7.04 -13.61 8.42
CA ARG A 363 8.09 -13.18 7.50
C ARG A 363 9.45 -13.73 7.89
N SER A 364 10.09 -14.43 6.94
CA SER A 364 11.48 -14.89 7.03
C SER A 364 12.31 -14.28 5.90
N ALA A 365 13.59 -14.05 6.19
CA ALA A 365 14.60 -13.78 5.17
C ALA A 365 15.19 -15.12 4.74
N VAL A 366 15.23 -15.39 3.43
CA VAL A 366 15.77 -16.64 2.90
C VAL A 366 16.68 -16.38 1.71
N ILE A 367 17.52 -17.37 1.41
CA ILE A 367 18.19 -17.47 0.12
C ILE A 367 17.19 -18.12 -0.84
N VAL A 368 16.78 -17.39 -1.88
CA VAL A 368 16.09 -18.01 -3.02
C VAL A 368 17.19 -18.44 -4.01
N PRO A 369 17.31 -19.73 -4.34
CA PRO A 369 18.22 -20.15 -5.40
C PRO A 369 17.78 -19.46 -6.69
N LEU A 370 18.70 -18.73 -7.32
CA LEU A 370 18.45 -18.09 -8.61
C LEU A 370 18.23 -19.18 -9.65
N ALA A 371 16.97 -19.54 -9.92
CA ALA A 371 16.63 -20.43 -11.02
C ALA A 371 17.06 -19.77 -12.34
N ALA A 372 18.15 -20.30 -12.90
CA ALA A 372 18.51 -20.27 -14.31
C ALA A 372 18.34 -18.95 -15.10
N ALA A 373 18.89 -17.84 -14.62
CA ALA A 373 19.29 -16.73 -15.50
C ALA A 373 20.79 -16.77 -15.87
N VAL A 374 21.52 -17.78 -15.38
CA VAL A 374 22.96 -17.91 -15.60
C VAL A 374 23.29 -18.66 -16.90
N ASP A 375 22.39 -19.50 -17.44
CA ASP A 375 22.77 -20.45 -18.49
C ASP A 375 22.75 -19.90 -19.93
N ALA A 376 22.00 -18.82 -20.18
CA ALA A 376 21.99 -18.18 -21.51
C ALA A 376 23.18 -17.23 -21.72
N ALA A 377 23.67 -16.59 -20.66
CA ALA A 377 24.84 -15.70 -20.72
C ALA A 377 26.16 -16.48 -20.61
N PHE A 378 26.20 -17.57 -19.84
CA PHE A 378 27.41 -18.38 -19.69
C PHE A 378 27.71 -19.22 -20.94
N THR A 379 26.68 -19.74 -21.63
CA THR A 379 26.86 -20.46 -22.91
C THR A 379 27.27 -19.53 -24.06
N ALA A 380 26.82 -18.27 -24.05
CA ALA A 380 27.27 -17.26 -25.02
C ALA A 380 28.69 -16.73 -24.73
N MET A 381 29.12 -16.68 -23.45
CA MET A 381 30.48 -16.35 -23.06
C MET A 381 31.48 -17.47 -23.39
N ILE A 382 31.11 -18.74 -23.21
CA ILE A 382 32.00 -19.88 -23.53
C ILE A 382 32.27 -19.98 -25.04
N THR A 383 31.32 -19.57 -25.89
CA THR A 383 31.52 -19.58 -27.36
C THR A 383 32.39 -18.41 -27.86
N ILE A 384 32.63 -17.39 -27.02
CA ILE A 384 33.47 -16.22 -27.35
C ILE A 384 34.87 -16.32 -26.72
N ILE A 385 35.01 -17.06 -25.62
CA ILE A 385 36.28 -17.18 -24.88
C ILE A 385 37.27 -18.18 -25.52
N ASP A 386 36.83 -19.07 -26.41
CA ASP A 386 37.75 -19.95 -27.17
C ASP A 386 38.52 -19.24 -28.30
N PHE A 387 38.34 -17.92 -28.52
CA PHE A 387 39.05 -17.18 -29.57
C PHE A 387 40.10 -16.17 -29.10
N VAL A 388 40.23 -15.86 -27.80
CA VAL A 388 41.28 -14.94 -27.34
C VAL A 388 41.98 -15.48 -26.11
N ALA A 389 43.17 -16.01 -26.37
CA ALA A 389 44.11 -16.50 -25.41
C ALA A 389 44.58 -15.42 -24.42
N ASP A 390 44.83 -15.93 -23.21
CA ASP A 390 45.93 -15.60 -22.31
C ASP A 390 45.88 -14.30 -21.49
N THR A 391 46.29 -14.47 -20.24
CA THR A 391 46.65 -13.48 -19.20
C THR A 391 45.58 -12.88 -18.26
N THR A 392 45.73 -13.30 -17.00
CA THR A 392 45.52 -12.59 -15.71
C THR A 392 44.11 -12.53 -15.09
N VAL A 393 44.02 -13.21 -13.95
CA VAL A 393 42.88 -13.38 -13.05
C VAL A 393 42.67 -12.10 -12.22
N ALA A 394 41.45 -11.55 -12.26
CA ALA A 394 40.93 -10.66 -11.23
C ALA A 394 39.57 -11.19 -10.75
N SER A 395 39.54 -11.55 -9.46
CA SER A 395 38.36 -12.02 -8.73
C SER A 395 37.29 -10.92 -8.65
N ALA A 396 36.11 -11.18 -9.22
CA ALA A 396 34.91 -10.39 -8.99
C ALA A 396 33.99 -11.17 -8.04
N ALA A 397 33.77 -10.62 -6.83
CA ALA A 397 32.85 -11.17 -5.85
C ALA A 397 31.40 -11.02 -6.34
N ALA A 398 30.66 -12.13 -6.38
CA ALA A 398 29.23 -12.14 -6.65
C ALA A 398 28.47 -11.58 -5.43
N VAL A 399 27.63 -10.57 -5.67
CA VAL A 399 26.72 -10.00 -4.67
C VAL A 399 25.45 -10.88 -4.61
N PRO A 400 25.08 -11.47 -3.46
CA PRO A 400 23.83 -12.22 -3.36
C PRO A 400 22.64 -11.26 -3.28
N VAL A 401 21.56 -11.59 -4.01
CA VAL A 401 20.30 -10.85 -4.03
C VAL A 401 19.43 -11.29 -2.85
N VAL A 402 18.91 -10.32 -2.09
CA VAL A 402 18.11 -10.51 -0.87
C VAL A 402 16.64 -10.73 -1.21
N SER A 403 16.00 -11.72 -0.56
CA SER A 403 14.57 -12.02 -0.74
C SER A 403 13.84 -12.17 0.60
N THR A 404 12.61 -11.66 0.71
CA THR A 404 11.77 -11.72 1.92
C THR A 404 10.40 -12.35 1.64
N ILE A 405 10.01 -13.36 2.44
CA ILE A 405 8.83 -14.22 2.22
C ILE A 405 7.63 -13.81 3.09
N ALA A 406 6.39 -13.91 2.57
CA ALA A 406 5.12 -13.86 3.33
C ALA A 406 4.46 -15.22 3.48
N ILE A 407 4.11 -15.64 4.69
CA ILE A 407 3.12 -16.74 4.89
C ILE A 407 2.09 -16.31 5.93
N VAL A 408 0.79 -16.52 5.66
CA VAL A 408 -0.28 -16.06 6.56
C VAL A 408 -1.04 -17.24 7.15
N ALA A 409 -0.99 -17.38 8.47
CA ALA A 409 -1.92 -18.16 9.24
C ALA A 409 -3.25 -17.39 9.36
N VAL A 410 -4.36 -18.02 8.96
CA VAL A 410 -5.71 -17.48 9.19
C VAL A 410 -6.15 -17.92 10.58
N VAL A 411 -5.92 -17.08 11.58
CA VAL A 411 -6.55 -17.27 12.89
C VAL A 411 -7.93 -16.63 12.85
N THR A 412 -8.95 -17.44 12.60
CA THR A 412 -10.33 -17.02 12.84
C THR A 412 -10.51 -16.90 14.36
N VAL A 413 -10.45 -15.68 14.90
CA VAL A 413 -10.84 -15.43 16.29
C VAL A 413 -12.37 -15.55 16.38
N MET A 414 -12.85 -16.79 16.47
CA MET A 414 -14.15 -17.08 17.05
C MET A 414 -13.91 -17.68 18.43
N SER A 415 -14.32 -16.95 19.45
CA SER A 415 -14.59 -17.48 20.78
C SER A 415 -15.81 -16.77 21.34
#